data_AF-H3NI00-F1
#
_entry.id   AF-H3NI00-F1
#
_cell.length_a   1.000
_cell.length_b   1.000
_cell.length_c   1.000
_cell.angle_alpha   90.00
_cell.angle_beta   90.00
_cell.angle_gamma   90.00
#
_symmetry.space_group_name_H-M   'P 1'
#
loop_
_entity.id
_entity.type
_entity.pdbx_description
1 polymer ?
#
loop_
_entity_poly.entity_id
_entity_poly.type
_entity_poly.pdbx_seq_one_letter_code
_entity_poly.pdbx_strand_id
1 'polypeptide(L)'
;MFRKSILCFLILVIGLTGCQSDKHSSEKQKTPSDLQSDPVIQSTTLETTQEDLLADLIDDDLPIEPVDYSQFDSVDSLIEQIIQDFGYNQTNLGIVYHNLVTEEDYTLNENMPIFGASTNKVGTCLIIADLINQGNLTWDTYVPAYSSLYEEGDGDITNSPLKDWYTVEDLVYNMLVYSDNTAWNILAVYYINHYGSHQEGLIRISGIQDIPQDLYQSNFACPSMLDGYLQKIVQNPTAYHKLSDYMLMSEPGLRFKQYVPEGMASKYGQYDDAYHDIGIYYEEGVPLYTLVLMSKNYSVSDEFMATLNYHLKIWTKYQQIKDADHSLE
;
A
#
# COMPACT_ATOMS: atom_id res chain seq x y z
N MET A 1 23.59 27.60 29.89
CA MET A 1 22.74 28.28 30.88
C MET A 1 21.38 28.53 30.26
N PHE A 2 20.46 27.57 30.35
CA PHE A 2 19.01 27.76 30.20
C PHE A 2 18.34 26.54 30.85
N ARG A 3 17.69 26.76 32.00
CA ARG A 3 16.89 25.76 32.72
C ARG A 3 15.46 25.81 32.17
N LYS A 4 14.88 24.67 31.79
CA LYS A 4 13.42 24.53 31.67
C LYS A 4 12.95 23.53 32.73
N SER A 5 12.03 24.00 33.56
CA SER A 5 11.48 23.32 34.73
C SER A 5 10.36 22.36 34.36
N ILE A 6 10.32 21.27 35.13
CA ILE A 6 9.33 20.20 35.18
C ILE A 6 8.00 20.71 35.77
N LEU A 7 6.86 20.24 35.25
CA LEU A 7 5.60 20.23 35.99
C LEU A 7 4.84 18.92 35.71
N CYS A 8 4.83 18.03 36.70
CA CYS A 8 3.97 16.86 36.78
C CYS A 8 2.61 17.26 37.39
N PHE A 9 1.51 16.74 36.83
CA PHE A 9 0.21 16.73 37.51
C PHE A 9 -0.15 15.29 37.89
N LEU A 10 -0.15 15.01 39.20
CA LEU A 10 -0.82 13.87 39.82
C LEU A 10 -2.24 14.31 40.20
N ILE A 11 -3.27 13.55 39.81
CA ILE A 11 -4.60 13.67 40.40
C ILE A 11 -4.89 12.38 41.16
N LEU A 12 -5.13 12.56 42.46
CA LEU A 12 -5.38 11.54 43.47
C LEU A 12 -6.89 11.22 43.51
N VAL A 13 -7.20 9.93 43.53
CA VAL A 13 -8.53 9.35 43.76
C VAL A 13 -8.92 9.50 45.23
N ILE A 14 -10.16 9.92 45.51
CA ILE A 14 -10.82 9.70 46.80
C ILE A 14 -12.19 9.10 46.54
N GLY A 15 -12.35 7.84 46.90
CA GLY A 15 -13.64 7.19 47.09
C GLY A 15 -14.10 7.32 48.54
N LEU A 16 -15.40 7.46 48.75
CA LEU A 16 -16.06 7.16 50.01
C LEU A 16 -17.40 6.46 49.74
N THR A 17 -17.57 5.35 50.44
CA THR A 17 -18.69 4.41 50.45
C THR A 17 -19.74 4.78 51.51
N GLY A 18 -20.96 4.24 51.35
CA GLY A 18 -21.94 4.02 52.41
C GLY A 18 -23.09 5.03 52.49
N CYS A 19 -24.33 4.70 52.86
CA CYS A 19 -25.00 3.41 53.06
C CYS A 19 -26.52 3.70 53.14
N GLN A 20 -27.32 2.77 52.61
CA GLN A 20 -28.63 2.28 53.07
C GLN A 20 -29.72 3.24 53.63
N SER A 21 -30.90 3.17 52.99
CA SER A 21 -32.11 2.45 53.48
C SER A 21 -33.43 3.22 53.33
N ASP A 22 -34.43 2.40 52.97
CA ASP A 22 -35.83 2.68 52.66
C ASP A 22 -36.64 3.39 53.75
N LYS A 23 -37.70 4.10 53.32
CA LYS A 23 -39.10 3.82 53.74
C LYS A 23 -40.11 4.78 53.08
N HIS A 24 -40.93 4.20 52.19
CA HIS A 24 -42.39 4.13 52.24
C HIS A 24 -43.21 5.32 52.80
N SER A 25 -44.08 5.92 51.97
CA SER A 25 -45.49 6.17 52.36
C SER A 25 -46.40 6.61 51.21
N SER A 26 -47.51 5.86 51.10
CA SER A 26 -48.88 6.21 50.69
C SER A 26 -49.24 6.56 49.24
N GLU A 27 -50.02 5.63 48.67
CA GLU A 27 -50.96 5.76 47.56
C GLU A 27 -51.97 6.92 47.72
N LYS A 28 -52.37 7.49 46.57
CA LYS A 28 -53.77 7.79 46.28
C LYS A 28 -54.09 7.38 44.84
N GLN A 29 -54.92 6.36 44.68
CA GLN A 29 -55.58 6.01 43.42
C GLN A 29 -56.61 7.08 43.02
N LYS A 30 -56.60 7.47 41.74
CA LYS A 30 -57.78 7.78 40.93
C LYS A 30 -57.48 7.43 39.46
N THR A 31 -58.23 6.49 38.91
CA THR A 31 -58.39 6.12 37.49
C THR A 31 -59.43 7.03 36.80
N PRO A 32 -59.69 6.89 35.48
CA PRO A 32 -58.82 6.98 34.31
C PRO A 32 -59.39 7.96 33.25
N SER A 33 -58.75 8.02 32.08
CA SER A 33 -59.16 8.68 30.82
C SER A 33 -58.73 10.14 30.64
N ASP A 34 -57.67 10.33 29.85
CA ASP A 34 -57.85 10.97 28.54
C ASP A 34 -56.73 10.55 27.60
N LEU A 35 -57.15 10.19 26.39
CA LEU A 35 -56.32 9.93 25.23
C LEU A 35 -55.56 11.21 24.87
N GLN A 36 -54.23 11.17 24.85
CA GLN A 36 -53.44 12.08 24.04
C GLN A 36 -52.21 11.34 23.49
N SER A 37 -52.09 11.47 22.18
CA SER A 37 -51.16 10.83 21.26
C SER A 37 -49.69 10.97 21.64
N ASP A 38 -48.96 9.85 21.63
CA ASP A 38 -47.50 9.86 21.52
C ASP A 38 -47.08 10.54 20.21
N PRO A 39 -46.05 11.41 20.21
CA PRO A 39 -45.46 11.85 18.97
C PRO A 39 -44.72 10.67 18.36
N VAL A 40 -45.14 10.28 17.16
CA VAL A 40 -44.38 9.41 16.27
C VAL A 40 -43.02 10.07 16.07
N ILE A 41 -41.99 9.55 16.72
CA ILE A 41 -40.61 9.81 16.31
C ILE A 41 -40.47 9.08 14.97
N GLN A 42 -40.67 9.82 13.89
CA GLN A 42 -40.19 9.39 12.58
C GLN A 42 -38.66 9.36 12.69
N SER A 43 -38.14 8.18 12.96
CA SER A 43 -36.78 7.82 12.57
C SER A 43 -36.76 7.84 11.05
N THR A 44 -36.50 9.02 10.47
CA THR A 44 -36.07 9.12 9.08
C THR A 44 -34.66 8.54 9.02
N THR A 45 -34.57 7.24 8.79
CA THR A 45 -33.39 6.66 8.17
C THR A 45 -33.28 7.32 6.80
N LEU A 46 -32.26 8.15 6.62
CA LEU A 46 -31.84 8.59 5.30
C LEU A 46 -31.36 7.32 4.59
N GLU A 47 -32.13 6.84 3.62
CA GLU A 47 -31.64 5.85 2.66
C GLU A 47 -30.63 6.58 1.78
N THR A 48 -29.34 6.39 2.08
CA THR A 48 -28.24 6.87 1.24
C THR A 48 -28.28 6.10 -0.08
N THR A 49 -28.37 6.80 -1.21
CA THR A 49 -28.39 6.14 -2.52
C THR A 49 -26.98 5.71 -2.94
N GLN A 50 -26.88 4.78 -3.89
CA GLN A 50 -25.58 4.41 -4.50
C GLN A 50 -24.86 5.63 -5.10
N GLU A 51 -25.62 6.57 -5.67
CA GLU A 51 -25.10 7.82 -6.23
C GLU A 51 -24.49 8.72 -5.14
N ASP A 52 -25.15 8.82 -3.98
CA ASP A 52 -24.63 9.56 -2.83
C ASP A 52 -23.33 8.93 -2.27
N LEU A 53 -23.28 7.59 -2.18
CA LEU A 53 -22.08 6.87 -1.71
C LEU A 53 -20.88 7.04 -2.65
N LEU A 54 -21.13 7.11 -3.96
CA LEU A 54 -20.07 7.34 -4.95
C LEU A 54 -19.61 8.79 -4.96
N ALA A 55 -20.52 9.75 -4.79
CA ALA A 55 -20.17 11.16 -4.70
C ALA A 55 -19.23 11.46 -3.52
N ASP A 56 -19.44 10.81 -2.36
CA ASP A 56 -18.57 10.95 -1.19
C ASP A 56 -17.14 10.37 -1.40
N LEU A 57 -16.96 9.50 -2.39
CA LEU A 57 -15.65 8.89 -2.71
C LEU A 57 -14.82 9.73 -3.68
N ILE A 58 -15.48 10.60 -4.46
CA ILE A 58 -14.84 11.42 -5.48
C ILE A 58 -14.27 12.67 -4.81
N ASP A 59 -12.98 12.90 -5.01
CA ASP A 59 -12.30 14.12 -4.57
C ASP A 59 -12.37 15.19 -5.67
N ASP A 60 -13.33 16.11 -5.54
CA ASP A 60 -13.57 17.21 -6.47
C ASP A 60 -12.41 18.24 -6.54
N ASP A 61 -11.48 18.22 -5.58
CA ASP A 61 -10.30 19.10 -5.59
C ASP A 61 -9.17 18.55 -6.47
N LEU A 62 -9.25 17.29 -6.91
CA LEU A 62 -8.28 16.69 -7.82
C LEU A 62 -8.55 17.11 -9.27
N PRO A 63 -7.51 17.29 -10.10
CA PRO A 63 -7.65 17.62 -11.52
C PRO A 63 -8.00 16.37 -12.36
N ILE A 64 -8.95 15.57 -11.91
CA ILE A 64 -9.40 14.34 -12.58
C ILE A 64 -10.86 14.55 -12.98
N GLU A 65 -11.17 14.35 -14.26
CA GLU A 65 -12.55 14.45 -14.73
C GLU A 65 -13.43 13.36 -14.08
N PRO A 66 -14.65 13.70 -13.62
CA PRO A 66 -15.57 12.71 -13.11
C PRO A 66 -15.87 11.63 -14.15
N VAL A 67 -15.86 10.38 -13.71
CA VAL A 67 -16.13 9.22 -14.54
C VAL A 67 -17.39 8.53 -14.05
N ASP A 68 -18.34 8.29 -14.95
CA ASP A 68 -19.47 7.40 -14.67
C ASP A 68 -18.98 5.95 -14.72
N TYR A 69 -18.79 5.33 -13.56
CA TYR A 69 -18.30 3.95 -13.49
C TYR A 69 -19.33 2.92 -13.98
N SER A 70 -20.61 3.28 -14.08
CA SER A 70 -21.65 2.35 -14.55
C SER A 70 -21.56 2.03 -16.05
N GLN A 71 -20.80 2.83 -16.81
CA GLN A 71 -20.57 2.61 -18.24
C GLN A 71 -19.55 1.50 -18.54
N PHE A 72 -18.77 1.07 -17.53
CA PHE A 72 -17.77 0.03 -17.69
C PHE A 72 -18.33 -1.33 -17.26
N ASP A 73 -18.14 -2.32 -18.12
CA ASP A 73 -18.54 -3.70 -17.84
C ASP A 73 -17.48 -4.45 -17.02
N SER A 74 -16.22 -4.00 -17.06
CA SER A 74 -15.08 -4.62 -16.37
C SER A 74 -13.94 -3.62 -16.11
N VAL A 75 -13.01 -3.98 -15.22
CA VAL A 75 -11.78 -3.22 -14.96
C VAL A 75 -10.91 -3.10 -16.22
N ASP A 76 -10.90 -4.11 -17.08
CA ASP A 76 -10.17 -4.07 -18.36
C ASP A 76 -10.59 -2.85 -19.18
N SER A 77 -11.91 -2.67 -19.36
CA SER A 77 -12.44 -1.55 -20.14
C SER A 77 -12.12 -0.19 -19.52
N LEU A 78 -12.08 -0.11 -18.18
CA LEU A 78 -11.67 1.09 -17.46
C LEU A 78 -10.18 1.40 -17.65
N ILE A 79 -9.31 0.41 -17.44
CA ILE A 79 -7.86 0.59 -17.57
C ILE A 79 -7.48 0.92 -19.02
N GLU A 80 -8.07 0.24 -20.00
CA GLU A 80 -7.82 0.50 -21.42
C GLU A 80 -8.27 1.91 -21.84
N GLN A 81 -9.41 2.38 -21.33
CA GLN A 81 -9.87 3.75 -21.57
C GLN A 81 -8.90 4.77 -20.97
N ILE A 82 -8.43 4.58 -19.74
CA ILE A 82 -7.45 5.47 -19.10
C ILE A 82 -6.14 5.51 -19.91
N ILE A 83 -5.63 4.35 -20.35
CA ILE A 83 -4.44 4.28 -21.21
C ILE A 83 -4.66 5.08 -22.51
N GLN A 84 -5.83 4.95 -23.12
CA GLN A 84 -6.19 5.65 -24.35
C GLN A 84 -6.29 7.16 -24.16
N ASP A 85 -6.89 7.62 -23.06
CA ASP A 85 -7.08 9.04 -22.77
C ASP A 85 -5.75 9.78 -22.58
N PHE A 86 -4.76 9.11 -21.98
CA PHE A 86 -3.39 9.61 -21.88
C PHE A 86 -2.56 9.42 -23.16
N GLY A 87 -3.08 8.72 -24.17
CA GLY A 87 -2.43 8.51 -25.45
C GLY A 87 -1.22 7.57 -25.41
N TYR A 88 -1.15 6.67 -24.42
CA TYR A 88 -0.04 5.74 -24.27
C TYR A 88 -0.19 4.49 -25.14
N ASN A 89 0.92 4.05 -25.71
CA ASN A 89 0.95 2.81 -26.47
C ASN A 89 1.08 1.62 -25.51
N GLN A 90 0.07 0.74 -25.52
CA GLN A 90 0.03 -0.46 -24.69
C GLN A 90 1.25 -1.37 -24.85
N THR A 91 1.88 -1.45 -26.04
CA THR A 91 3.07 -2.30 -26.28
C THR A 91 4.31 -1.87 -25.49
N ASN A 92 4.28 -0.67 -24.92
CA ASN A 92 5.33 -0.11 -24.10
C ASN A 92 4.99 -0.13 -22.61
N LEU A 93 3.81 -0.62 -22.23
CA LEU A 93 3.38 -0.73 -20.84
C LEU A 93 3.34 -2.19 -20.42
N GLY A 94 3.77 -2.44 -19.20
CA GLY A 94 3.53 -3.68 -18.49
C GLY A 94 2.66 -3.36 -17.27
N ILE A 95 1.46 -3.91 -17.18
CA ILE A 95 0.52 -3.66 -16.08
C ILE A 95 0.04 -4.99 -15.53
N VAL A 96 0.01 -5.11 -14.21
CA VAL A 96 -0.66 -6.20 -13.50
C VAL A 96 -1.49 -5.58 -12.38
N TYR A 97 -2.77 -5.92 -12.32
CA TYR A 97 -3.70 -5.49 -11.29
C TYR A 97 -4.48 -6.71 -10.80
N HIS A 98 -4.63 -6.81 -9.48
CA HIS A 98 -5.43 -7.85 -8.84
C HIS A 98 -6.32 -7.22 -7.77
N ASN A 99 -7.64 -7.31 -7.93
CA ASN A 99 -8.59 -6.97 -6.90
C ASN A 99 -8.69 -8.12 -5.89
N LEU A 100 -8.25 -7.89 -4.67
CA LEU A 100 -8.20 -8.90 -3.60
C LEU A 100 -9.56 -9.14 -2.93
N VAL A 101 -10.59 -8.37 -3.32
CA VAL A 101 -11.96 -8.51 -2.82
C VAL A 101 -12.85 -9.20 -3.84
N THR A 102 -12.85 -8.73 -5.09
CA THR A 102 -13.72 -9.26 -6.15
C THR A 102 -13.07 -10.35 -7.01
N GLU A 103 -11.75 -10.58 -6.83
CA GLU A 103 -10.94 -11.49 -7.64
C GLU A 103 -10.86 -11.07 -9.13
N GLU A 104 -11.23 -9.82 -9.45
CA GLU A 104 -11.06 -9.26 -10.79
C GLU A 104 -9.60 -8.89 -11.06
N ASP A 105 -9.09 -9.31 -12.21
CA ASP A 105 -7.68 -9.17 -12.58
C ASP A 105 -7.52 -8.47 -13.93
N TYR A 106 -6.42 -7.75 -14.12
CA TYR A 106 -6.00 -7.22 -15.42
C TYR A 106 -4.50 -7.44 -15.63
N THR A 107 -4.13 -7.92 -16.81
CA THR A 107 -2.73 -8.14 -17.20
C THR A 107 -2.46 -7.59 -18.60
N LEU A 108 -1.40 -6.80 -18.72
CA LEU A 108 -0.88 -6.28 -19.99
C LEU A 108 0.63 -6.48 -20.03
N ASN A 109 1.14 -7.23 -21.01
CA ASN A 109 2.57 -7.52 -21.21
C ASN A 109 3.29 -7.94 -19.91
N GLU A 110 2.65 -8.80 -19.13
CA GLU A 110 3.02 -9.14 -17.75
C GLU A 110 4.39 -9.82 -17.63
N ASN A 111 4.82 -10.47 -18.71
CA ASN A 111 6.12 -11.14 -18.81
C ASN A 111 7.16 -10.35 -19.61
N MET A 112 6.95 -9.05 -19.87
CA MET A 112 7.92 -8.20 -20.56
C MET A 112 9.13 -7.90 -19.65
N PRO A 113 10.34 -8.45 -19.94
CA PRO A 113 11.50 -8.20 -19.12
C PRO A 113 12.14 -6.85 -19.48
N ILE A 114 12.31 -5.99 -18.47
CA ILE A 114 13.03 -4.72 -18.55
C ILE A 114 13.80 -4.47 -17.25
N PHE A 115 14.61 -3.40 -17.18
CA PHE A 115 15.21 -2.98 -15.91
C PHE A 115 14.11 -2.64 -14.90
N GLY A 116 14.07 -3.33 -13.75
CA GLY A 116 13.12 -3.07 -12.68
C GLY A 116 13.45 -1.83 -11.86
N ALA A 117 14.69 -1.34 -11.93
CA ALA A 117 15.17 -0.22 -11.13
C ALA A 117 14.91 -0.43 -9.63
N SER A 118 14.56 0.63 -8.90
CA SER A 118 14.28 0.57 -7.47
C SER A 118 13.06 -0.30 -7.06
N THR A 119 12.25 -0.81 -8.00
CA THR A 119 11.16 -1.74 -7.65
C THR A 119 11.69 -3.08 -7.12
N ASN A 120 12.85 -3.55 -7.62
CA ASN A 120 13.50 -4.78 -7.14
C ASN A 120 13.97 -4.70 -5.68
N LYS A 121 14.00 -3.50 -5.08
CA LYS A 121 14.29 -3.34 -3.65
C LYS A 121 13.25 -4.05 -2.78
N VAL A 122 11.99 -4.12 -3.22
CA VAL A 122 10.94 -4.91 -2.54
C VAL A 122 11.32 -6.39 -2.51
N GLY A 123 11.74 -6.95 -3.65
CA GLY A 123 12.23 -8.34 -3.74
C GLY A 123 13.45 -8.59 -2.86
N THR A 124 14.42 -7.67 -2.82
CA THR A 124 15.58 -7.77 -1.92
C THR A 124 15.14 -7.77 -0.45
N CYS A 125 14.20 -6.90 -0.06
CA CYS A 125 13.66 -6.88 1.29
C CYS A 125 12.92 -8.19 1.63
N LEU A 126 12.19 -8.78 0.67
CA LEU A 126 11.51 -10.06 0.85
C LEU A 126 12.46 -11.22 1.07
N ILE A 127 13.53 -11.37 0.28
CA ILE A 127 14.49 -12.46 0.49
C ILE A 127 15.22 -12.32 1.82
N ILE A 128 15.47 -11.09 2.29
CA ILE A 128 16.07 -10.84 3.60
C ILE A 128 15.08 -11.14 4.73
N ALA A 129 13.82 -10.72 4.59
CA ALA A 129 12.77 -11.06 5.55
C ALA A 129 12.51 -12.58 5.61
N ASP A 130 12.60 -13.29 4.49
CA ASP A 130 12.50 -14.75 4.44
C ASP A 130 13.61 -15.43 5.26
N LEU A 131 14.85 -14.92 5.18
CA LEU A 131 15.95 -15.38 6.04
C LEU A 131 15.71 -15.08 7.53
N ILE A 132 15.05 -13.96 7.86
CA ILE A 132 14.65 -13.66 9.25
C ILE A 132 13.58 -14.66 9.72
N ASN A 133 12.57 -14.93 8.89
CA ASN A 133 11.50 -15.89 9.19
C ASN A 133 12.01 -17.33 9.36
N GLN A 134 13.09 -17.68 8.65
CA GLN A 134 13.78 -18.96 8.79
C GLN A 134 14.74 -19.03 10.00
N GLY A 135 14.95 -17.90 10.69
CA GLY A 135 15.86 -17.80 11.84
C GLY A 135 17.34 -17.70 11.48
N ASN A 136 17.67 -17.44 10.20
CA ASN A 136 19.05 -17.24 9.74
C ASN A 136 19.57 -15.83 10.05
N LEU A 137 18.67 -14.84 10.11
CA LEU A 137 18.97 -13.44 10.43
C LEU A 137 17.98 -12.92 11.47
N THR A 138 18.27 -11.73 12.00
CA THR A 138 17.34 -10.91 12.78
C THR A 138 17.37 -9.49 12.24
N TRP A 139 16.35 -8.69 12.56
CA TRP A 139 16.33 -7.25 12.23
C TRP A 139 17.55 -6.50 12.80
N ASP A 140 18.05 -6.92 13.96
CA ASP A 140 19.24 -6.35 14.63
C ASP A 140 20.58 -6.90 14.11
N THR A 141 20.58 -7.81 13.12
CA THR A 141 21.83 -8.35 12.59
C THR A 141 22.64 -7.26 11.91
N TYR A 142 23.91 -7.09 12.30
CA TYR A 142 24.82 -6.14 11.67
C TYR A 142 25.38 -6.68 10.35
N VAL A 143 25.25 -5.89 9.31
CA VAL A 143 25.78 -6.14 7.97
C VAL A 143 26.94 -5.16 7.72
N PRO A 144 28.14 -5.64 7.35
CA PRO A 144 29.28 -4.78 7.10
C PRO A 144 29.08 -3.95 5.82
N ALA A 145 29.50 -2.69 5.86
CA ALA A 145 29.46 -1.79 4.73
C ALA A 145 30.88 -1.34 4.34
N TYR A 146 31.08 -1.14 3.03
CA TYR A 146 32.37 -0.77 2.46
C TYR A 146 32.17 0.35 1.46
N SER A 147 33.16 1.25 1.32
CA SER A 147 33.08 2.38 0.39
C SER A 147 32.89 1.95 -1.07
N SER A 148 33.28 0.72 -1.44
CA SER A 148 33.07 0.16 -2.77
C SER A 148 31.60 -0.17 -3.08
N LEU A 149 30.72 -0.12 -2.08
CA LEU A 149 29.27 -0.38 -2.21
C LEU A 149 28.47 0.92 -2.37
N TYR A 150 29.13 2.08 -2.30
CA TYR A 150 28.51 3.37 -2.53
C TYR A 150 27.96 3.45 -3.95
N GLU A 151 26.71 3.88 -4.07
CA GLU A 151 26.07 4.25 -5.32
C GLU A 151 25.26 5.51 -5.08
N GLU A 152 25.46 6.51 -5.95
CA GLU A 152 24.78 7.80 -5.86
C GLU A 152 23.26 7.64 -5.98
N GLY A 153 22.51 8.47 -5.27
CA GLY A 153 21.06 8.48 -5.28
C GLY A 153 20.49 9.04 -3.98
N ASP A 154 19.22 8.74 -3.76
CA ASP A 154 18.50 9.14 -2.55
C ASP A 154 18.91 8.29 -1.33
N GLY A 155 18.43 8.69 -0.17
CA GLY A 155 18.53 7.90 1.07
C GLY A 155 19.60 8.37 2.05
N ASP A 156 19.31 8.15 3.33
CA ASP A 156 20.13 8.67 4.43
C ASP A 156 21.49 7.97 4.51
N ILE A 157 21.58 6.70 4.14
CA ILE A 157 22.84 5.95 4.16
C ILE A 157 23.75 6.43 3.03
N THR A 158 23.21 6.61 1.83
CA THR A 158 23.94 7.16 0.68
C THR A 158 24.43 8.60 0.95
N ASN A 159 23.60 9.43 1.59
CA ASN A 159 23.87 10.86 1.76
C ASN A 159 24.49 11.24 3.12
N SER A 160 24.92 10.26 3.92
CA SER A 160 25.61 10.47 5.20
C SER A 160 27.02 9.85 5.19
N PRO A 161 27.90 10.22 6.15
CA PRO A 161 29.15 9.49 6.34
C PRO A 161 28.88 7.99 6.56
N LEU A 162 29.45 7.16 5.68
CA LEU A 162 29.29 5.71 5.72
C LEU A 162 29.81 5.15 7.06
N LYS A 163 29.00 4.32 7.71
CA LYS A 163 29.39 3.56 8.91
C LYS A 163 30.02 2.22 8.50
N ASP A 164 30.80 1.63 9.38
CA ASP A 164 31.41 0.30 9.15
C ASP A 164 30.37 -0.82 9.07
N TRP A 165 29.19 -0.63 9.67
CA TRP A 165 28.07 -1.58 9.68
C TRP A 165 26.73 -0.87 9.88
N TYR A 166 25.68 -1.52 9.40
CA TYR A 166 24.27 -1.14 9.59
C TYR A 166 23.47 -2.36 10.02
N THR A 167 22.37 -2.17 10.74
CA THR A 167 21.45 -3.29 11.02
C THR A 167 20.68 -3.66 9.75
N VAL A 168 20.15 -4.88 9.68
CA VAL A 168 19.23 -5.30 8.61
C VAL A 168 18.02 -4.36 8.54
N GLU A 169 17.49 -3.94 9.69
CA GLU A 169 16.38 -2.98 9.76
C GLU A 169 16.73 -1.62 9.18
N ASP A 170 17.90 -1.05 9.52
CA ASP A 170 18.35 0.23 8.94
C ASP A 170 18.38 0.17 7.42
N LEU A 171 18.92 -0.92 6.87
CA LEU A 171 19.08 -1.10 5.42
C LEU A 171 17.73 -1.28 4.72
N VAL A 172 16.86 -2.15 5.25
CA VAL A 172 15.51 -2.39 4.70
C VAL A 172 14.65 -1.13 4.77
N TYR A 173 14.68 -0.41 5.89
CA TYR A 173 13.96 0.85 6.05
C TYR A 173 14.42 1.88 4.99
N ASN A 174 15.74 2.12 4.87
CA ASN A 174 16.27 3.09 3.91
C ASN A 174 15.96 2.72 2.45
N MET A 175 15.97 1.43 2.11
CA MET A 175 15.62 0.97 0.77
C MET A 175 14.16 1.19 0.40
N LEU A 176 13.23 0.96 1.33
CA LEU A 176 11.79 1.06 1.06
C LEU A 176 11.26 2.49 1.20
N VAL A 177 11.71 3.21 2.23
CA VAL A 177 11.22 4.57 2.52
C VAL A 177 11.92 5.61 1.64
N TYR A 178 13.24 5.54 1.52
CA TYR A 178 14.04 6.56 0.83
C TYR A 178 14.70 6.07 -0.46
N SER A 179 14.39 4.85 -0.91
CA SER A 179 14.94 4.30 -2.14
C SER A 179 16.49 4.25 -2.17
N ASP A 180 17.12 4.07 -1.01
CA ASP A 180 18.59 4.17 -0.86
C ASP A 180 19.36 3.11 -1.67
N ASN A 181 20.23 3.57 -2.59
CA ASN A 181 21.01 2.70 -3.49
C ASN A 181 22.17 2.01 -2.76
N THR A 182 22.89 2.73 -1.91
CA THR A 182 23.99 2.17 -1.12
C THR A 182 23.47 1.08 -0.17
N ALA A 183 22.31 1.29 0.46
CA ALA A 183 21.66 0.28 1.29
C ALA A 183 21.30 -1.00 0.51
N TRP A 184 20.78 -0.84 -0.72
CA TRP A 184 20.50 -1.98 -1.61
C TRP A 184 21.77 -2.75 -1.98
N ASN A 185 22.85 -2.05 -2.34
CA ASN A 185 24.14 -2.69 -2.65
C ASN A 185 24.70 -3.46 -1.45
N ILE A 186 24.60 -2.91 -0.23
CA ILE A 186 25.01 -3.59 0.99
C ILE A 186 24.27 -4.92 1.17
N LEU A 187 22.93 -4.92 1.09
CA LEU A 187 22.15 -6.16 1.25
C LEU A 187 22.29 -7.12 0.07
N ALA A 188 22.36 -6.63 -1.17
CA ALA A 188 22.55 -7.47 -2.34
C ALA A 188 23.90 -8.19 -2.31
N VAL A 189 24.99 -7.48 -2.02
CA VAL A 189 26.33 -8.09 -1.90
C VAL A 189 26.43 -9.01 -0.68
N TYR A 190 25.83 -8.64 0.45
CA TYR A 190 25.72 -9.55 1.59
C TYR A 190 25.00 -10.85 1.20
N TYR A 191 23.87 -10.75 0.49
CA TYR A 191 23.15 -11.92 0.02
C TYR A 191 24.01 -12.79 -0.91
N ILE A 192 24.71 -12.17 -1.86
CA ILE A 192 25.62 -12.87 -2.80
C ILE A 192 26.69 -13.67 -2.05
N ASN A 193 27.32 -13.06 -1.05
CA ASN A 193 28.44 -13.66 -0.33
C ASN A 193 28.03 -14.81 0.60
N HIS A 194 26.76 -14.86 1.02
CA HIS A 194 26.31 -15.77 2.07
C HIS A 194 25.25 -16.79 1.62
N TYR A 195 24.43 -16.46 0.61
CA TYR A 195 23.23 -17.23 0.26
C TYR A 195 23.12 -17.57 -1.24
N GLY A 196 23.98 -17.01 -2.09
CA GLY A 196 24.06 -17.34 -3.53
C GLY A 196 23.54 -16.22 -4.43
N SER A 197 23.13 -16.55 -5.65
CA SER A 197 22.74 -15.54 -6.66
C SER A 197 21.57 -14.68 -6.17
N HIS A 198 21.79 -13.36 -6.12
CA HIS A 198 20.79 -12.38 -5.72
C HIS A 198 19.61 -12.36 -6.72
N GLN A 199 19.90 -12.25 -8.01
CA GLN A 199 18.87 -12.25 -9.06
C GLN A 199 18.04 -13.55 -9.08
N GLU A 200 18.66 -14.71 -8.87
CA GLU A 200 17.90 -15.97 -8.74
C GLU A 200 17.08 -16.03 -7.45
N GLY A 201 17.55 -15.40 -6.37
CA GLY A 201 16.77 -15.20 -5.15
C GLY A 201 15.52 -14.38 -5.40
N LEU A 202 15.66 -13.28 -6.15
CA LEU A 202 14.56 -12.42 -6.59
C LEU A 202 13.54 -13.20 -7.44
N ILE A 203 13.99 -13.92 -8.47
CA ILE A 203 13.11 -14.76 -9.31
C ILE A 203 12.40 -15.83 -8.47
N ARG A 204 13.11 -16.47 -7.53
CA ARG A 204 12.52 -17.52 -6.69
C ARG A 204 11.47 -16.97 -5.73
N ILE A 205 11.71 -15.83 -5.10
CA ILE A 205 10.79 -15.29 -4.10
C ILE A 205 9.52 -14.71 -4.72
N SER A 206 9.56 -14.26 -5.98
CA SER A 206 8.36 -13.82 -6.71
C SER A 206 7.40 -14.98 -7.02
N GLY A 207 7.92 -16.20 -7.14
CA GLY A 207 7.10 -17.37 -7.50
C GLY A 207 6.64 -17.38 -8.97
N ILE A 208 7.19 -16.51 -9.82
CA ILE A 208 6.89 -16.49 -11.26
C ILE A 208 7.20 -17.86 -11.90
N GLN A 209 6.27 -18.36 -12.73
CA GLN A 209 6.39 -19.68 -13.37
C GLN A 209 7.07 -19.59 -14.75
N ASP A 210 6.57 -18.72 -15.62
CA ASP A 210 7.09 -18.54 -16.98
C ASP A 210 8.22 -17.52 -17.00
N ILE A 211 9.41 -17.92 -16.55
CA ILE A 211 10.58 -17.04 -16.38
C ILE A 211 11.19 -16.67 -17.75
N PRO A 212 11.07 -15.41 -18.23
CA PRO A 212 11.82 -14.95 -19.39
C PRO A 212 13.33 -15.00 -19.11
N GLN A 213 14.12 -15.43 -20.10
CA GLN A 213 15.57 -15.60 -19.92
C GLN A 213 16.28 -14.30 -19.54
N ASP A 214 15.78 -13.15 -20.00
CA ASP A 214 16.36 -11.85 -19.68
C ASP A 214 16.25 -11.50 -18.18
N LEU A 215 15.34 -12.13 -17.43
CA LEU A 215 15.24 -11.91 -15.98
C LEU A 215 16.46 -12.37 -15.20
N TYR A 216 17.33 -13.22 -15.75
CA TYR A 216 18.59 -13.60 -15.09
C TYR A 216 19.65 -12.50 -15.16
N GLN A 217 19.40 -11.41 -15.90
CA GLN A 217 20.25 -10.22 -15.88
C GLN A 217 20.01 -9.42 -14.60
N SER A 218 21.07 -8.87 -14.03
CA SER A 218 21.00 -8.10 -12.77
C SER A 218 20.01 -6.95 -12.89
N ASN A 219 19.12 -6.82 -11.90
CA ASN A 219 18.11 -5.77 -11.81
C ASN A 219 17.07 -5.78 -12.95
N PHE A 220 16.99 -6.84 -13.76
CA PHE A 220 15.83 -7.04 -14.62
C PHE A 220 14.63 -7.50 -13.78
N ALA A 221 13.44 -7.14 -14.23
CA ALA A 221 12.15 -7.56 -13.70
C ALA A 221 11.12 -7.56 -14.83
N CYS A 222 9.97 -8.17 -14.57
CA CYS A 222 8.77 -8.01 -15.39
C CYS A 222 7.55 -7.81 -14.46
N PRO A 223 6.41 -7.32 -14.96
CA PRO A 223 5.26 -7.07 -14.11
C PRO A 223 4.83 -8.28 -13.26
N SER A 224 4.75 -9.49 -13.80
CA SER A 224 4.43 -10.73 -13.06
C SER A 224 5.39 -11.01 -11.91
N MET A 225 6.68 -10.75 -12.10
CA MET A 225 7.70 -10.94 -11.05
C MET A 225 7.51 -9.92 -9.93
N LEU A 226 7.18 -8.68 -10.27
CA LEU A 226 6.95 -7.64 -9.27
C LEU A 226 5.63 -7.84 -8.52
N ASP A 227 4.56 -8.25 -9.22
CA ASP A 227 3.30 -8.59 -8.56
C ASP A 227 3.48 -9.79 -7.62
N GLY A 228 4.24 -10.80 -8.01
CA GLY A 228 4.60 -11.92 -7.13
C GLY A 228 5.22 -11.49 -5.79
N TYR A 229 5.97 -10.37 -5.76
CA TYR A 229 6.43 -9.78 -4.50
C TYR A 229 5.28 -9.24 -3.66
N LEU A 230 4.36 -8.50 -4.27
CA LEU A 230 3.20 -7.92 -3.59
C LEU A 230 2.29 -9.04 -3.05
N GLN A 231 2.00 -10.05 -3.86
CA GLN A 231 1.24 -11.24 -3.47
C GLN A 231 1.87 -11.94 -2.26
N LYS A 232 3.21 -12.06 -2.24
CA LYS A 232 3.92 -12.66 -1.10
C LYS A 232 3.67 -11.91 0.20
N ILE A 233 3.65 -10.57 0.16
CA ILE A 233 3.34 -9.70 1.31
C ILE A 233 1.89 -9.90 1.75
N VAL A 234 0.93 -9.76 0.82
CA VAL A 234 -0.51 -9.84 1.10
C VAL A 234 -0.91 -11.20 1.66
N GLN A 235 -0.35 -12.29 1.14
CA GLN A 235 -0.68 -13.66 1.58
C GLN A 235 -0.05 -14.03 2.94
N ASN A 236 0.93 -13.26 3.41
CA ASN A 236 1.65 -13.54 4.66
C ASN A 236 1.84 -12.27 5.51
N PRO A 237 0.74 -11.59 5.89
CA PRO A 237 0.80 -10.25 6.47
C PRO A 237 1.55 -10.23 7.80
N THR A 238 1.43 -11.26 8.65
CA THR A 238 2.21 -11.35 9.89
C THR A 238 3.71 -11.39 9.64
N ALA A 239 4.15 -12.12 8.61
CA ALA A 239 5.56 -12.34 8.31
C ALA A 239 6.22 -11.14 7.62
N TYR A 240 5.46 -10.34 6.87
CA TYR A 240 5.99 -9.24 6.05
C TYR A 240 5.39 -7.86 6.36
N HIS A 241 4.58 -7.69 7.42
CA HIS A 241 3.93 -6.40 7.76
C HIS A 241 4.92 -5.23 7.78
N LYS A 242 6.12 -5.42 8.33
CA LYS A 242 7.14 -4.36 8.41
C LYS A 242 7.52 -3.82 7.02
N LEU A 243 7.49 -4.66 5.97
CA LEU A 243 7.77 -4.22 4.61
C LEU A 243 6.65 -3.33 4.07
N SER A 244 5.38 -3.74 4.24
CA SER A 244 4.24 -2.91 3.85
C SER A 244 4.17 -1.62 4.66
N ASP A 245 4.49 -1.65 5.95
CA ASP A 245 4.54 -0.47 6.81
C ASP A 245 5.56 0.56 6.30
N TYR A 246 6.74 0.11 5.90
CA TYR A 246 7.76 1.01 5.32
C TYR A 246 7.36 1.50 3.92
N MET A 247 6.73 0.67 3.09
CA MET A 247 6.20 1.11 1.80
C MET A 247 5.08 2.14 1.95
N LEU A 248 4.28 2.10 3.03
CA LEU A 248 3.31 3.15 3.34
C LEU A 248 4.00 4.49 3.67
N MET A 249 5.17 4.45 4.31
CA MET A 249 5.95 5.64 4.69
C MET A 249 6.71 6.29 3.52
N SER A 250 6.83 5.63 2.36
CA SER A 250 7.54 6.18 1.20
C SER A 250 6.92 7.49 0.71
N GLU A 251 7.72 8.32 0.03
CA GLU A 251 7.37 9.70 -0.36
C GLU A 251 5.96 9.84 -1.00
N PRO A 252 5.07 10.69 -0.44
CA PRO A 252 3.78 10.99 -1.05
C PRO A 252 3.94 11.94 -2.25
N GLY A 253 2.89 12.09 -3.07
CA GLY A 253 2.90 13.07 -4.17
C GLY A 253 3.58 12.60 -5.46
N LEU A 254 4.10 11.37 -5.49
CA LEU A 254 4.73 10.76 -6.67
C LEU A 254 3.94 9.54 -7.14
N ARG A 255 3.87 9.34 -8.46
CA ARG A 255 3.36 8.10 -9.09
C ARG A 255 1.99 7.70 -8.52
N PHE A 256 1.81 6.46 -8.05
CA PHE A 256 0.54 5.99 -7.50
C PHE A 256 0.08 6.80 -6.27
N LYS A 257 0.99 7.43 -5.52
CA LYS A 257 0.68 8.22 -4.33
C LYS A 257 0.29 9.67 -4.61
N GLN A 258 0.35 10.14 -5.85
CA GLN A 258 0.07 11.55 -6.13
C GLN A 258 -1.39 11.94 -5.83
N TYR A 259 -2.35 11.10 -6.21
CA TYR A 259 -3.78 11.32 -5.94
C TYR A 259 -4.33 10.43 -4.83
N VAL A 260 -3.61 9.37 -4.46
CA VAL A 260 -3.98 8.45 -3.38
C VAL A 260 -2.80 8.33 -2.40
N PRO A 261 -2.47 9.39 -1.65
CA PRO A 261 -1.31 9.39 -0.76
C PRO A 261 -1.51 8.48 0.47
N GLU A 262 -2.75 8.36 0.94
CA GLU A 262 -3.11 7.52 2.09
C GLU A 262 -3.42 6.08 1.65
N GLY A 263 -2.93 5.11 2.42
CA GLY A 263 -3.22 3.68 2.22
C GLY A 263 -2.45 3.00 1.07
N MET A 264 -1.79 3.75 0.20
CA MET A 264 -1.01 3.16 -0.89
C MET A 264 0.40 2.76 -0.41
N ALA A 265 0.65 1.47 -0.19
CA ALA A 265 1.99 0.97 0.13
C ALA A 265 2.75 0.74 -1.18
N SER A 266 3.60 1.68 -1.62
CA SER A 266 4.24 1.61 -2.94
C SER A 266 5.76 1.80 -2.95
N LYS A 267 6.38 1.35 -4.04
CA LYS A 267 7.80 1.56 -4.35
C LYS A 267 7.99 1.92 -5.82
N TYR A 268 8.26 3.21 -6.06
CA TYR A 268 8.61 3.69 -7.39
C TYR A 268 9.96 3.13 -7.87
N GLY A 269 10.09 3.04 -9.19
CA GLY A 269 11.33 2.77 -9.90
C GLY A 269 11.52 3.73 -11.07
N GLN A 270 12.77 4.05 -11.36
CA GLN A 270 13.14 4.81 -12.54
C GLN A 270 14.48 4.34 -13.07
N TYR A 271 14.55 4.11 -14.38
CA TYR A 271 15.79 3.85 -15.10
C TYR A 271 15.72 4.53 -16.45
N ASP A 272 16.61 5.50 -16.70
CA ASP A 272 16.50 6.43 -17.82
C ASP A 272 15.10 7.07 -17.87
N ASP A 273 14.44 7.01 -19.03
CA ASP A 273 13.07 7.48 -19.24
C ASP A 273 12.01 6.44 -18.82
N ALA A 274 12.39 5.27 -18.31
CA ALA A 274 11.46 4.22 -17.93
C ALA A 274 10.97 4.44 -16.49
N TYR A 275 9.67 4.67 -16.31
CA TYR A 275 9.05 5.05 -15.04
C TYR A 275 8.16 3.88 -14.59
N HIS A 276 8.35 3.43 -13.35
CA HIS A 276 7.64 2.29 -12.76
C HIS A 276 7.08 2.63 -11.40
N ASP A 277 6.01 1.94 -11.00
CA ASP A 277 5.59 1.88 -9.61
C ASP A 277 4.89 0.55 -9.35
N ILE A 278 5.01 0.07 -8.11
CA ILE A 278 4.38 -1.16 -7.63
C ILE A 278 3.82 -0.90 -6.24
N GLY A 279 2.66 -1.44 -5.92
CA GLY A 279 2.14 -1.29 -4.58
C GLY A 279 0.87 -2.08 -4.26
N ILE A 280 0.54 -2.04 -2.98
CA ILE A 280 -0.67 -2.63 -2.40
C ILE A 280 -1.48 -1.48 -1.83
N TYR A 281 -2.74 -1.34 -2.25
CA TYR A 281 -3.63 -0.38 -1.64
C TYR A 281 -4.32 -1.00 -0.44
N TYR A 282 -4.26 -0.30 0.70
CA TYR A 282 -4.93 -0.65 1.93
C TYR A 282 -6.02 0.36 2.25
N GLU A 283 -7.12 -0.13 2.79
CA GLU A 283 -8.11 0.69 3.47
C GLU A 283 -8.39 0.11 4.85
N GLU A 284 -8.33 0.94 5.89
CA GLU A 284 -8.47 0.52 7.29
C GLU A 284 -7.56 -0.67 7.69
N GLY A 285 -6.39 -0.79 7.04
CA GLY A 285 -5.44 -1.88 7.27
C GLY A 285 -5.77 -3.18 6.53
N VAL A 286 -6.81 -3.20 5.70
CA VAL A 286 -7.17 -4.34 4.83
C VAL A 286 -6.65 -4.09 3.42
N PRO A 287 -5.86 -5.00 2.82
CA PRO A 287 -5.42 -4.85 1.44
C PRO A 287 -6.60 -5.09 0.49
N LEU A 288 -6.84 -4.16 -0.44
CA LEU A 288 -7.93 -4.24 -1.40
C LEU A 288 -7.48 -4.63 -2.81
N TYR A 289 -6.30 -4.17 -3.24
CA TYR A 289 -5.74 -4.57 -4.53
C TYR A 289 -4.21 -4.46 -4.57
N THR A 290 -3.59 -5.19 -5.50
CA THR A 290 -2.20 -4.96 -5.93
C THR A 290 -2.19 -4.28 -7.29
N LEU A 291 -1.18 -3.46 -7.53
CA LEU A 291 -0.98 -2.78 -8.80
C LEU A 291 0.51 -2.70 -9.13
N VAL A 292 0.85 -3.06 -10.36
CA VAL A 292 2.17 -2.93 -10.96
C VAL A 292 2.02 -2.18 -12.26
N LEU A 293 2.86 -1.18 -12.48
CA LEU A 293 2.99 -0.51 -13.77
C LEU A 293 4.47 -0.31 -14.09
N MET A 294 4.86 -0.75 -15.28
CA MET A 294 6.20 -0.58 -15.84
C MET A 294 6.11 0.03 -17.24
N SER A 295 6.83 1.12 -17.52
CA SER A 295 6.97 1.64 -18.89
C SER A 295 8.27 1.20 -19.55
N LYS A 296 8.28 1.09 -20.88
CA LYS A 296 9.45 0.74 -21.69
C LYS A 296 9.60 1.73 -22.83
N ASN A 297 10.82 2.25 -23.03
CA ASN A 297 11.18 3.20 -24.10
C ASN A 297 10.52 4.58 -24.04
N TYR A 298 9.77 4.93 -22.98
CA TYR A 298 9.32 6.31 -22.73
C TYR A 298 8.91 6.53 -21.27
N SER A 299 8.90 7.82 -20.89
CA SER A 299 8.41 8.30 -19.60
C SER A 299 6.89 8.40 -19.64
N VAL A 300 6.22 7.58 -18.83
CA VAL A 300 4.85 7.88 -18.43
C VAL A 300 4.86 9.04 -17.44
N SER A 301 3.78 9.82 -17.40
CA SER A 301 3.63 10.91 -16.42
C SER A 301 3.23 10.35 -15.06
N ASP A 302 3.59 11.07 -13.99
CA ASP A 302 3.10 10.76 -12.65
C ASP A 302 1.56 10.87 -12.62
N GLU A 303 1.00 11.86 -13.34
CA GLU A 303 -0.44 12.05 -13.50
C GLU A 303 -1.15 10.80 -14.04
N PHE A 304 -0.59 10.11 -15.03
CA PHE A 304 -1.19 8.87 -15.53
C PHE A 304 -1.21 7.77 -14.50
N MET A 305 -0.09 7.54 -13.81
CA MET A 305 -0.04 6.53 -12.76
C MET A 305 -0.98 6.86 -11.61
N ALA A 306 -1.06 8.14 -11.25
CA ALA A 306 -1.94 8.65 -10.21
C ALA A 306 -3.42 8.49 -10.57
N THR A 307 -3.81 8.87 -11.79
CA THR A 307 -5.18 8.73 -12.31
C THR A 307 -5.58 7.27 -12.41
N LEU A 308 -4.69 6.39 -12.89
CA LEU A 308 -4.93 4.95 -12.90
C LEU A 308 -5.20 4.41 -11.49
N ASN A 309 -4.33 4.70 -10.52
CA ASN A 309 -4.50 4.22 -9.15
C ASN A 309 -5.79 4.79 -8.51
N TYR A 310 -6.08 6.07 -8.73
CA TYR A 310 -7.30 6.71 -8.24
C TYR A 310 -8.56 6.02 -8.77
N HIS A 311 -8.67 5.81 -10.09
CA HIS A 311 -9.85 5.15 -10.65
C HIS A 311 -9.98 3.70 -10.20
N LEU A 312 -8.88 2.97 -10.00
CA LEU A 312 -8.92 1.59 -9.47
C LEU A 312 -9.41 1.53 -8.03
N LYS A 313 -9.03 2.50 -7.19
CA LYS A 313 -9.61 2.67 -5.84
C LYS A 313 -11.13 2.87 -5.93
N ILE A 314 -11.59 3.82 -6.74
CA ILE A 314 -13.03 4.11 -6.84
C ILE A 314 -13.79 2.94 -7.46
N TRP A 315 -13.23 2.30 -8.48
CA TRP A 315 -13.80 1.10 -9.11
C TRP A 315 -14.00 -0.03 -8.11
N THR A 316 -13.00 -0.30 -7.27
CA THR A 316 -13.10 -1.30 -6.19
C THR A 316 -14.26 -1.00 -5.26
N LYS A 317 -14.48 0.28 -4.90
CA LYS A 317 -15.61 0.70 -4.07
C LYS A 317 -16.94 0.60 -4.78
N TYR A 318 -16.99 1.01 -6.04
CA TYR A 318 -18.18 0.91 -6.87
C TYR A 318 -18.68 -0.53 -6.95
N GLN A 319 -17.79 -1.50 -7.15
CA GLN A 319 -18.14 -2.92 -7.15
C GLN A 319 -18.68 -3.40 -5.81
N GLN A 320 -18.04 -3.02 -4.69
CA GLN A 320 -18.51 -3.37 -3.35
C GLN A 320 -19.93 -2.84 -3.07
N ILE A 321 -20.24 -1.62 -3.49
CA ILE A 321 -21.57 -1.01 -3.32
C ILE A 321 -22.60 -1.75 -4.19
N LYS A 322 -22.26 -2.02 -5.46
CA LYS A 322 -23.13 -2.74 -6.39
C LYS A 322 -23.48 -4.15 -5.90
N ASP A 323 -22.51 -4.88 -5.38
CA ASP A 323 -22.72 -6.23 -4.85
C ASP A 323 -23.56 -6.23 -3.56
N ALA A 324 -23.41 -5.22 -2.71
CA ALA A 324 -24.22 -5.07 -1.51
C ALA A 324 -25.70 -4.84 -1.83
N ASP A 325 -26.01 -4.07 -2.87
CA ASP A 325 -27.40 -3.80 -3.30
C ASP A 325 -28.09 -5.06 -3.86
N HIS A 326 -27.37 -5.87 -4.65
CA HIS A 326 -27.87 -7.16 -5.14
C HIS A 326 -28.08 -8.22 -4.05
N SER A 327 -27.53 -8.03 -2.84
CA SER A 327 -27.72 -8.95 -1.71
C SER A 327 -29.01 -8.68 -0.91
N LEU A 328 -29.71 -7.58 -1.22
CA LEU A 328 -30.94 -7.15 -0.55
C LEU A 328 -32.23 -7.52 -1.32
N GLU A 329 -32.13 -8.06 -2.54
CA GLU A 329 -33.25 -8.57 -3.36
C GLU A 329 -33.52 -10.08 -3.17
#